data_AF-A0A1V6K3K8-F1
#
_entry.id   AF-A0A1V6K3K8-F1
#
_cell.length_a   1.000
_cell.length_b   1.000
_cell.length_c   1.000
_cell.angle_alpha   90.00
_cell.angle_beta   90.00
_cell.angle_gamma   90.00
#
_symmetry.space_group_name_H-M   'P 1'
#
loop_
_entity.id
_entity.type
_entity.pdbx_description
1 polymer ?
#
loop_
_entity_poly.entity_id
_entity_poly.type
_entity_poly.pdbx_seq_one_letter_code
_entity_poly.pdbx_strand_id
1 'polypeptide(L)'
;MLPSTLEDYLEAIFTIAGDGGRSVGSQEVVAALGTEEAAAGATVASLVREGYLEQLADDTVRLTEKGLAVASRVARKHRVLQCFLTEMLGVDADAADKEACTLEHGISDETIDRLSSYMDSAPPGHAGRCPACEICTLERETPDEAIDRPSMSDLRRPPGRARHCRGRDACTLLDCKEGDTVRVAMIRGPRRNRRLLDLGIFPGEIVQIRRKLPNHSVVVRVKGCDIAISPEIAMSIIVESCP
;
A
#
# COMPACT_ATOMS: atom_id res chain seq x y z
N MET A 1 8.52 -30.05 -4.51
CA MET A 1 7.53 -28.99 -4.26
C MET A 1 6.35 -29.67 -3.59
N LEU A 2 5.94 -29.20 -2.42
CA LEU A 2 4.77 -29.76 -1.73
C LEU A 2 3.52 -29.39 -2.57
N PRO A 3 2.50 -30.24 -2.69
CA PRO A 3 1.22 -29.84 -3.29
C PRO A 3 0.60 -28.69 -2.48
N SER A 4 -0.07 -27.75 -3.15
CA SER A 4 -0.75 -26.61 -2.48
C SER A 4 -1.71 -27.09 -1.39
N THR A 5 -2.46 -28.15 -1.65
CA THR A 5 -3.37 -28.77 -0.68
C THR A 5 -2.67 -29.25 0.60
N LEU A 6 -1.39 -29.62 0.55
CA LEU A 6 -0.63 -29.97 1.75
C LEU A 6 -0.12 -28.71 2.47
N GLU A 7 0.21 -27.67 1.72
CA GLU A 7 0.63 -26.38 2.25
C GLU A 7 -0.53 -25.70 3.00
N ASP A 8 -1.75 -25.75 2.46
CA ASP A 8 -2.99 -25.26 3.10
C ASP A 8 -3.20 -25.85 4.50
N TYR A 9 -2.99 -27.16 4.64
CA TYR A 9 -3.13 -27.84 5.94
C TYR A 9 -2.06 -27.40 6.92
N LEU A 10 -0.82 -27.22 6.46
CA LEU A 10 0.27 -26.76 7.31
C LEU A 10 0.04 -25.31 7.76
N GLU A 11 -0.42 -24.45 6.86
CA GLU A 11 -0.76 -23.05 7.16
C GLU A 11 -1.94 -22.95 8.14
N ALA A 12 -3.01 -23.72 7.93
CA ALA A 12 -4.16 -23.76 8.83
C ALA A 12 -3.74 -24.19 10.24
N ILE A 13 -2.97 -25.26 10.37
CA ILE A 13 -2.45 -25.73 11.67
C ILE A 13 -1.57 -24.66 12.32
N PHE A 14 -0.71 -23.99 11.55
CA PHE A 14 0.14 -22.90 12.05
C PHE A 14 -0.68 -21.74 12.59
N THR A 15 -1.70 -21.31 11.85
CA THR A 15 -2.59 -20.21 12.22
C THR A 15 -3.41 -20.54 13.47
N ILE A 16 -3.95 -21.76 13.56
CA ILE A 16 -4.74 -22.23 14.71
C ILE A 16 -3.86 -22.41 15.98
N ALA A 17 -2.63 -22.88 15.81
CA ALA A 17 -1.70 -23.10 16.90
C ALA A 17 -1.21 -21.78 17.53
N GLY A 18 -1.07 -20.72 16.71
CA GLY A 18 -0.56 -19.41 17.13
C GLY A 18 0.87 -19.47 17.70
N ASP A 19 1.29 -18.37 18.34
CA ASP A 19 2.68 -18.19 18.84
C ASP A 19 3.09 -19.22 19.92
N GLY A 20 2.11 -19.86 20.57
CA GLY A 20 2.34 -20.83 21.63
C GLY A 20 2.65 -22.25 21.15
N GLY A 21 2.53 -22.53 19.85
CA GLY A 21 2.83 -23.85 19.28
C GLY A 21 2.03 -24.99 19.90
N ARG A 22 0.79 -24.71 20.33
CA ARG A 22 -0.11 -25.72 20.92
C ARG A 22 -0.43 -26.82 19.90
N SER A 23 -0.89 -27.96 20.40
CA SER A 23 -1.46 -28.98 19.54
C SER A 23 -2.84 -28.55 19.02
N VAL A 24 -3.17 -29.01 17.82
CA VAL A 24 -4.39 -28.68 17.09
C VAL A 24 -5.20 -29.97 16.88
N GLY A 25 -6.48 -29.95 17.22
CA GLY A 25 -7.36 -31.10 17.01
C GLY A 25 -7.81 -31.23 15.55
N SER A 26 -8.06 -32.46 15.10
CA SER A 26 -8.54 -32.76 13.74
C SER A 26 -9.79 -31.96 13.35
N GLN A 27 -10.72 -31.75 14.28
CA GLN A 27 -11.95 -30.97 14.05
C GLN A 27 -11.70 -29.48 13.82
N GLU A 28 -10.66 -28.90 14.44
CA GLU A 28 -10.30 -27.50 14.22
C GLU A 28 -9.78 -27.28 12.80
N VAL A 29 -8.96 -28.22 12.30
CA VAL A 29 -8.43 -28.18 10.93
C VAL A 29 -9.55 -28.35 9.90
N VAL A 30 -10.46 -29.30 10.13
CA VAL A 30 -11.65 -29.52 9.29
C VAL A 30 -12.50 -28.27 9.21
N ALA A 31 -12.79 -27.63 10.35
CA ALA A 31 -13.59 -26.42 10.41
C ALA A 31 -12.91 -25.24 9.70
N ALA A 32 -11.59 -25.10 9.84
CA ALA A 32 -10.84 -24.01 9.21
C ALA A 32 -10.78 -24.14 7.67
N LEU A 33 -10.61 -25.36 7.16
CA LEU A 33 -10.46 -25.60 5.71
C LEU A 33 -11.79 -25.92 5.01
N GLY A 34 -12.87 -26.17 5.76
CA GLY A 34 -14.16 -26.58 5.20
C GLY A 34 -14.10 -27.91 4.44
N THR A 35 -13.22 -28.83 4.85
CA THR A 35 -12.99 -30.12 4.19
C THR A 35 -13.76 -31.26 4.86
N GLU A 36 -14.02 -32.34 4.13
CA GLU A 36 -14.62 -33.55 4.71
C GLU A 36 -13.66 -34.21 5.71
N GLU A 37 -14.17 -34.69 6.85
CA GLU A 37 -13.36 -35.27 7.95
C GLU A 37 -12.48 -36.43 7.48
N ALA A 38 -13.03 -37.30 6.63
CA ALA A 38 -12.28 -38.43 6.05
C ALA A 38 -11.11 -37.97 5.15
N ALA A 39 -11.30 -36.89 4.38
CA ALA A 39 -10.26 -36.33 3.53
C ALA A 39 -9.18 -35.64 4.36
N ALA A 40 -9.57 -34.89 5.40
CA ALA A 40 -8.65 -34.27 6.32
C ALA A 40 -7.77 -35.30 7.05
N GLY A 41 -8.36 -36.38 7.55
CA GLY A 41 -7.61 -37.46 8.21
C GLY A 41 -6.56 -38.11 7.30
N ALA A 42 -6.89 -38.37 6.02
CA ALA A 42 -5.95 -38.93 5.06
C ALA A 42 -4.78 -37.97 4.78
N THR A 43 -5.06 -36.68 4.62
CA THR A 43 -4.04 -35.64 4.39
C THR A 43 -3.12 -35.48 5.59
N VAL A 44 -3.68 -35.38 6.79
CA VAL A 44 -2.93 -35.29 8.05
C VAL A 44 -2.04 -36.50 8.25
N ALA A 45 -2.57 -37.71 8.03
CA ALA A 45 -1.77 -38.94 8.10
C ALA A 45 -0.61 -38.95 7.09
N SER A 46 -0.77 -38.33 5.92
CA SER A 46 0.32 -38.18 4.96
C SER A 46 1.39 -37.21 5.45
N LEU A 47 0.99 -36.06 5.97
CA LEU A 47 1.91 -35.06 6.54
C LEU A 47 2.70 -35.60 7.75
N VAL A 48 2.08 -36.45 8.57
CA VAL A 48 2.76 -37.16 9.66
C VAL A 48 3.81 -38.14 9.10
N ARG A 49 3.43 -38.96 8.12
CA ARG A 49 4.35 -39.93 7.49
C ARG A 49 5.55 -39.26 6.83
N GLU A 50 5.34 -38.09 6.25
CA GLU A 50 6.39 -37.28 5.60
C GLU A 50 7.19 -36.41 6.58
N GLY A 51 6.85 -36.44 7.88
CA GLY A 51 7.58 -35.77 8.96
C GLY A 51 7.33 -34.27 9.07
N TYR A 52 6.25 -33.75 8.48
CA TYR A 52 5.83 -32.36 8.66
C TYR A 52 4.99 -32.15 9.92
N LEU A 53 4.27 -33.19 10.35
CA LEU A 53 3.48 -33.20 11.57
C LEU A 53 3.94 -34.31 12.51
N GLU A 54 3.75 -34.08 13.79
CA GLU A 54 3.83 -35.07 14.86
C GLU A 54 2.42 -35.30 15.40
N GLN A 55 1.98 -36.57 15.40
CA GLN A 55 0.73 -36.95 16.03
C GLN A 55 0.95 -37.20 17.52
N LEU A 56 0.17 -36.52 18.35
CA LEU A 56 0.24 -36.58 19.81
C LEU A 56 -0.87 -37.49 20.35
N ALA A 57 -0.89 -37.67 21.68
CA ALA A 57 -2.05 -38.23 22.35
C ALA A 57 -3.30 -37.36 22.12
N ASP A 58 -4.47 -37.97 22.25
CA ASP A 58 -5.78 -37.30 22.17
C ASP A 58 -6.19 -36.77 20.78
N ASP A 59 -5.73 -37.40 19.71
CA ASP A 59 -6.08 -37.07 18.31
C ASP A 59 -5.74 -35.61 17.92
N THR A 60 -4.66 -35.09 18.50
CA THR A 60 -4.12 -33.78 18.16
C THR A 60 -2.81 -33.90 17.39
N VAL A 61 -2.52 -32.89 16.58
CA VAL A 61 -1.29 -32.81 15.80
C VAL A 61 -0.51 -31.54 16.11
N ARG A 62 0.80 -31.59 15.91
CA ARG A 62 1.70 -30.45 16.06
C ARG A 62 2.66 -30.39 14.87
N LEU A 63 3.05 -29.18 14.50
CA LEU A 63 4.10 -28.95 13.50
C LEU A 63 5.46 -29.42 14.03
N THR A 64 6.18 -30.20 13.23
CA THR A 64 7.61 -30.43 13.45
C THR A 64 8.39 -29.19 13.02
N GLU A 65 9.71 -29.13 13.26
CA GLU A 65 10.55 -28.06 12.73
C GLU A 65 10.46 -27.95 11.19
N LYS A 66 10.38 -29.11 10.52
CA LYS A 66 10.21 -29.20 9.07
C LYS A 66 8.85 -28.64 8.62
N GLY A 67 7.79 -28.99 9.33
CA GLY A 67 6.44 -28.45 9.11
C GLY A 67 6.38 -26.95 9.32
N LEU A 68 6.94 -26.49 10.44
CA LEU A 68 6.96 -25.09 10.84
C LEU A 68 7.67 -24.21 9.81
N ALA A 69 8.80 -24.67 9.26
CA ALA A 69 9.53 -23.94 8.22
C ALA A 69 8.70 -23.73 6.95
N VAL A 70 7.90 -24.73 6.55
CA VAL A 70 7.01 -24.61 5.39
C VAL A 70 5.80 -23.76 5.73
N ALA A 71 5.13 -24.04 6.84
CA ALA A 71 3.90 -23.37 7.25
C ALA A 71 4.10 -21.87 7.46
N SER A 72 5.14 -21.48 8.22
CA SER A 72 5.46 -20.06 8.46
C SER A 72 5.81 -19.32 7.18
N ARG A 73 6.44 -20.00 6.21
CA ARG A 73 6.75 -19.42 4.92
C ARG A 73 5.48 -19.18 4.12
N VAL A 74 4.58 -20.15 4.03
CA VAL A 74 3.29 -20.02 3.32
C VAL A 74 2.45 -18.93 3.97
N ALA A 75 2.24 -19.00 5.28
CA ALA A 75 1.51 -17.98 6.05
C ALA A 75 2.07 -16.56 5.87
N ARG A 76 3.40 -16.43 5.75
CA ARG A 76 4.02 -15.14 5.44
C ARG A 76 3.64 -14.64 4.05
N LYS A 77 3.60 -15.51 3.04
CA LYS A 77 3.16 -15.15 1.69
C LYS A 77 1.70 -14.72 1.70
N HIS A 78 0.81 -15.51 2.31
CA HIS A 78 -0.61 -15.18 2.49
C HIS A 78 -0.74 -13.76 3.02
N ARG A 79 -0.09 -13.49 4.16
CA ARG A 79 -0.24 -12.22 4.87
C ARG A 79 0.32 -11.04 4.08
N VAL A 80 1.49 -11.19 3.45
CA VAL A 80 2.07 -10.13 2.61
C VAL A 80 1.16 -9.83 1.41
N LEU A 81 0.61 -10.86 0.76
CA LEU A 81 -0.32 -10.70 -0.35
C LEU A 81 -1.63 -10.06 0.11
N GLN A 82 -2.22 -10.54 1.21
CA GLN A 82 -3.44 -10.00 1.78
C GLN A 82 -3.28 -8.51 2.15
N CYS A 83 -2.19 -8.14 2.83
CA CYS A 83 -1.87 -6.74 3.13
C CYS A 83 -1.70 -5.93 1.84
N PHE A 84 -0.99 -6.44 0.84
CA PHE A 84 -0.83 -5.75 -0.43
C PHE A 84 -2.17 -5.51 -1.14
N LEU A 85 -3.01 -6.53 -1.25
CA LEU A 85 -4.31 -6.45 -1.92
C LEU A 85 -5.26 -5.48 -1.19
N THR A 86 -5.31 -5.55 0.13
CA THR A 86 -6.17 -4.68 0.94
C THR A 86 -5.64 -3.25 1.02
N GLU A 87 -4.39 -3.08 1.44
CA GLU A 87 -3.83 -1.76 1.73
C GLU A 87 -3.46 -1.03 0.44
N MET A 88 -2.84 -1.72 -0.52
CA MET A 88 -2.30 -1.10 -1.74
C MET A 88 -3.29 -1.03 -2.89
N LEU A 89 -4.12 -2.06 -3.05
CA LEU A 89 -5.10 -2.11 -4.14
C LEU A 89 -6.52 -1.75 -3.70
N GLY A 90 -6.80 -1.72 -2.39
CA GLY A 90 -8.13 -1.42 -1.87
C GLY A 90 -9.14 -2.54 -2.11
N VAL A 91 -8.67 -3.78 -2.25
CA VAL A 91 -9.53 -4.96 -2.36
C VAL A 91 -10.21 -5.20 -1.02
N ASP A 92 -11.47 -5.63 -1.07
CA ASP A 92 -12.21 -6.04 0.12
C ASP A 92 -11.47 -7.17 0.88
N ALA A 93 -11.56 -7.17 2.21
CA ALA A 93 -10.76 -8.08 3.05
C ALA A 93 -11.04 -9.56 2.73
N ASP A 94 -12.30 -9.94 2.51
CA ASP A 94 -12.68 -11.33 2.24
C ASP A 94 -12.26 -11.75 0.83
N ALA A 95 -12.31 -10.82 -0.13
CA ALA A 95 -11.84 -11.06 -1.49
C ALA A 95 -10.30 -11.15 -1.54
N ALA A 96 -9.60 -10.31 -0.78
CA ALA A 96 -8.15 -10.31 -0.69
C ALA A 96 -7.61 -11.59 -0.04
N ASP A 97 -8.30 -12.11 0.98
CA ASP A 97 -7.94 -13.37 1.63
C ASP A 97 -8.01 -14.56 0.66
N LYS A 98 -9.11 -14.68 -0.08
CA LYS A 98 -9.28 -15.74 -1.10
C LYS A 98 -8.26 -15.65 -2.24
N GLU A 99 -7.99 -14.43 -2.69
CA GLU A 99 -7.02 -14.19 -3.76
C GLU A 99 -5.59 -14.48 -3.26
N ALA A 100 -5.25 -14.09 -2.03
CA ALA A 100 -3.96 -14.37 -1.42
C ALA A 100 -3.69 -15.88 -1.31
N CYS A 101 -4.67 -16.66 -0.84
CA CYS A 101 -4.61 -18.12 -0.76
C CYS A 101 -4.34 -18.78 -2.14
N THR A 102 -4.90 -18.22 -3.21
CA THR A 102 -4.62 -18.75 -4.56
C THR A 102 -3.21 -18.41 -5.05
N LEU A 103 -2.71 -17.22 -4.73
CA LEU A 103 -1.45 -16.70 -5.24
C LEU A 103 -0.21 -17.22 -4.50
N GLU A 104 -0.34 -17.54 -3.22
CA GLU A 104 0.80 -17.81 -2.35
C GLU A 104 1.62 -19.06 -2.73
N HIS A 105 0.99 -20.09 -3.28
CA HIS A 105 1.68 -21.31 -3.70
C HIS A 105 2.47 -21.13 -5.01
N GLY A 106 2.05 -20.15 -5.82
CA GLY A 106 2.67 -19.86 -7.12
C GLY A 106 3.77 -18.80 -7.07
N ILE A 107 3.79 -17.97 -6.03
CA ILE A 107 4.71 -16.84 -5.93
C ILE A 107 6.04 -17.25 -5.25
N SER A 108 7.15 -16.73 -5.79
CA SER A 108 8.48 -17.00 -5.23
C SER A 108 8.76 -16.20 -3.95
N ASP A 109 9.58 -16.76 -3.06
CA ASP A 109 9.99 -16.14 -1.81
C ASP A 109 10.64 -14.76 -2.06
N GLU A 110 11.52 -14.66 -3.07
CA GLU A 110 12.16 -13.41 -3.50
C GLU A 110 11.16 -12.34 -3.93
N THR A 111 10.07 -12.73 -4.60
CA THR A 111 9.04 -11.75 -5.02
C THR A 111 8.28 -11.22 -3.81
N ILE A 112 7.97 -12.09 -2.85
CA ILE A 112 7.31 -11.73 -1.60
C ILE A 112 8.21 -10.83 -0.75
N ASP A 113 9.52 -11.09 -0.68
CA ASP A 113 10.47 -10.25 0.04
C ASP A 113 10.56 -8.84 -0.54
N ARG A 114 10.60 -8.73 -1.87
CA ARG A 114 10.56 -7.43 -2.57
C ARG A 114 9.22 -6.73 -2.38
N LEU A 115 8.11 -7.47 -2.40
CA LEU A 115 6.77 -6.91 -2.18
C LEU A 115 6.62 -6.36 -0.75
N SER A 116 7.07 -7.13 0.25
CA SER A 116 7.12 -6.69 1.65
C SER A 116 7.97 -5.44 1.79
N SER A 117 9.19 -5.44 1.24
CA SER A 117 10.09 -4.28 1.29
C SER A 117 9.49 -3.05 0.59
N TYR A 118 8.75 -3.26 -0.50
CA TYR A 118 8.03 -2.19 -1.20
C TYR A 118 6.93 -1.60 -0.31
N MET A 119 6.16 -2.42 0.41
CA MET A 119 5.14 -1.93 1.35
C MET A 119 5.75 -1.22 2.56
N ASP A 120 6.88 -1.70 3.09
CA ASP A 120 7.56 -1.07 4.22
C ASP A 120 8.22 0.28 3.86
N SER A 121 8.69 0.41 2.62
CA SER A 121 9.25 1.65 2.08
C SER A 121 8.20 2.58 1.48
N ALA A 122 6.99 2.08 1.23
CA ALA A 122 5.85 2.89 0.84
C ALA A 122 5.33 3.65 2.08
N PRO A 123 5.17 5.00 2.01
CA PRO A 123 4.57 5.73 3.12
C PRO A 123 3.15 5.20 3.39
N PRO A 124 2.71 5.16 4.67
CA PRO A 124 1.37 4.66 5.02
C PRO A 124 0.31 5.47 4.27
N GLY A 125 -0.43 4.81 3.38
CA GLY A 125 -1.44 5.44 2.54
C GLY A 125 -1.31 5.26 1.03
N HIS A 126 -0.43 4.40 0.54
CA HIS A 126 -0.64 3.84 -0.79
C HIS A 126 -1.84 2.90 -0.73
N ALA A 127 -3.04 3.42 -0.94
CA ALA A 127 -4.18 2.66 -1.45
C ALA A 127 -4.47 3.28 -2.82
N GLY A 128 -3.86 2.71 -3.85
CA GLY A 128 -4.01 3.13 -5.24
C GLY A 128 -2.96 4.12 -5.75
N ARG A 129 -2.19 3.64 -6.73
CA ARG A 129 -1.20 4.31 -7.61
C ARG A 129 0.25 4.30 -7.12
N CYS A 130 1.01 3.34 -7.62
CA CYS A 130 2.47 3.43 -7.76
C CYS A 130 2.78 4.47 -8.86
N PRO A 131 3.46 5.59 -8.56
CA PRO A 131 3.84 6.60 -9.55
C PRO A 131 5.28 6.42 -10.07
N ALA A 132 5.95 5.30 -9.73
CA ALA A 132 7.40 5.16 -9.93
C ALA A 132 7.84 3.94 -10.77
N CYS A 133 6.93 3.17 -11.36
CA CYS A 133 7.35 2.15 -12.33
C CYS A 133 7.08 2.66 -13.76
N GLU A 134 8.14 2.80 -14.56
CA GLU A 134 8.09 3.07 -16.01
C GLU A 134 7.34 1.96 -16.80
N ILE A 135 6.90 0.89 -16.13
CA ILE A 135 6.21 -0.27 -16.72
C ILE A 135 4.70 -0.06 -16.84
N CYS A 136 4.06 0.68 -15.92
CA CYS A 136 2.59 0.86 -15.94
C CYS A 136 2.08 1.97 -16.87
N THR A 137 2.98 2.66 -17.61
CA THR A 137 2.62 3.70 -18.59
C THR A 137 2.43 3.18 -20.01
N LEU A 138 2.53 1.88 -20.25
CA LEU A 138 2.26 1.29 -21.56
C LEU A 138 0.90 0.61 -21.55
N GLU A 139 -0.06 1.29 -22.20
CA GLU A 139 -1.34 0.77 -22.70
C GLU A 139 -2.44 0.53 -21.66
N ARG A 140 -3.09 1.63 -21.26
CA ARG A 140 -4.55 1.65 -21.06
C ARG A 140 -5.17 2.70 -21.99
N GLU A 141 -5.09 2.43 -23.28
CA GLU A 141 -6.13 2.88 -24.18
C GLU A 141 -7.28 1.90 -24.03
N THR A 142 -8.42 2.37 -23.53
CA THR A 142 -9.70 1.73 -23.88
C THR A 142 -10.59 2.78 -24.53
N PRO A 143 -11.23 2.43 -25.65
CA PRO A 143 -12.01 3.33 -26.48
C PRO A 143 -13.41 3.48 -25.88
N ASP A 144 -13.90 4.71 -25.73
CA ASP A 144 -15.11 5.16 -26.42
C ASP A 144 -15.44 6.61 -26.09
N GLU A 145 -16.15 7.23 -27.03
CA GLU A 145 -16.79 8.56 -27.00
C GLU A 145 -15.93 9.79 -27.36
N ALA A 146 -16.11 10.15 -28.63
CA ALA A 146 -15.55 11.27 -29.36
C ALA A 146 -15.90 12.65 -28.78
N ILE A 147 -14.90 13.54 -28.69
CA ILE A 147 -15.10 14.97 -28.90
C ILE A 147 -13.92 15.54 -29.72
N ASP A 148 -14.29 15.94 -30.93
CA ASP A 148 -13.61 16.77 -31.93
C ASP A 148 -12.55 17.76 -31.39
N ARG A 149 -11.30 17.68 -31.90
CA ARG A 149 -10.39 18.83 -32.12
C ARG A 149 -9.07 18.48 -32.84
N PRO A 150 -8.43 19.47 -33.51
CA PRO A 150 -7.65 19.28 -34.72
C PRO A 150 -6.16 18.96 -34.52
N SER A 151 -5.51 18.67 -35.65
CA SER A 151 -4.13 18.23 -35.83
C SER A 151 -3.04 19.13 -35.21
N MET A 152 -1.94 18.43 -34.88
CA MET A 152 -0.56 18.91 -34.72
C MET A 152 -0.23 20.29 -35.30
N SER A 153 0.33 21.13 -34.43
CA SER A 153 1.52 21.92 -34.78
C SER A 153 2.18 22.41 -33.51
N ASP A 154 3.42 21.97 -33.31
CA ASP A 154 4.52 22.73 -32.74
C ASP A 154 4.34 23.34 -31.33
N LEU A 155 5.25 22.99 -30.43
CA LEU A 155 6.37 23.88 -30.10
C LEU A 155 7.09 23.39 -28.83
N ARG A 156 8.30 22.87 -29.08
CA ARG A 156 9.54 23.16 -28.35
C ARG A 156 9.60 22.84 -26.85
N ARG A 157 10.42 21.84 -26.54
CA ARG A 157 11.27 21.81 -25.34
C ARG A 157 11.94 23.18 -25.12
N PRO A 158 11.89 23.78 -23.92
CA PRO A 158 12.92 24.69 -23.47
C PRO A 158 13.98 23.95 -22.65
N PRO A 159 15.17 24.56 -22.53
CA PRO A 159 16.42 23.85 -22.32
C PRO A 159 16.90 23.97 -20.88
N GLY A 160 18.02 23.29 -20.60
CA GLY A 160 18.95 23.79 -19.60
C GLY A 160 18.79 23.15 -18.22
N ARG A 161 19.67 22.18 -17.98
CA ARG A 161 20.13 21.83 -16.64
C ARG A 161 20.61 23.11 -15.94
N ALA A 162 19.87 23.58 -14.94
CA ALA A 162 20.42 24.43 -13.89
C ALA A 162 20.81 23.54 -12.71
N ARG A 163 22.07 23.69 -12.30
CA ARG A 163 22.74 22.91 -11.27
C ARG A 163 22.23 23.30 -9.88
N HIS A 164 21.98 22.27 -9.07
CA HIS A 164 22.26 22.20 -7.62
C HIS A 164 21.85 23.40 -6.73
N CYS A 165 20.86 23.15 -5.86
CA CYS A 165 21.02 23.44 -4.43
C CYS A 165 20.90 22.12 -3.67
N ARG A 166 22.01 21.71 -3.04
CA ARG A 166 22.08 20.59 -2.11
C ARG A 166 21.49 21.03 -0.77
N GLY A 167 20.70 20.16 -0.15
CA GLY A 167 20.37 20.23 1.27
C GLY A 167 18.94 20.69 1.57
N ARG A 168 18.19 19.80 2.22
CA ARG A 168 17.23 20.06 3.33
C ARG A 168 17.00 21.57 3.56
N ASP A 169 15.89 22.17 3.19
CA ASP A 169 14.57 21.99 3.80
C ASP A 169 13.44 22.38 2.82
N ALA A 170 12.34 21.64 2.80
CA ALA A 170 11.17 22.01 2.02
C ALA A 170 10.45 23.17 2.75
N CYS A 171 10.45 24.38 2.18
CA CYS A 171 9.74 25.53 2.75
C CYS A 171 8.23 25.30 2.72
N THR A 172 7.57 25.40 3.86
CA THR A 172 6.11 25.33 3.95
C THR A 172 5.50 26.73 3.88
N LEU A 173 4.20 26.79 3.61
CA LEU A 173 3.46 28.04 3.60
C LEU A 173 3.48 28.75 4.97
N LEU A 174 3.72 28.01 6.05
CA LEU A 174 3.91 28.55 7.40
C LEU A 174 5.26 29.28 7.56
N ASP A 175 6.30 28.89 6.82
CA ASP A 175 7.66 29.45 6.97
C ASP A 175 7.86 30.76 6.19
N CYS A 176 6.97 31.07 5.25
CA CYS A 176 7.04 32.25 4.40
C CYS A 176 6.67 33.54 5.13
N LYS A 177 7.16 34.70 4.66
CA LYS A 177 6.89 36.00 5.30
C LYS A 177 5.57 36.59 4.78
N GLU A 178 4.99 37.49 5.57
CA GLU A 178 3.83 38.26 5.14
C GLU A 178 4.21 39.16 3.97
N GLY A 179 3.40 39.15 2.91
CA GLY A 179 3.66 39.87 1.66
C GLY A 179 4.33 39.03 0.57
N ASP A 180 4.88 37.86 0.89
CA ASP A 180 5.55 37.01 -0.09
C ASP A 180 4.56 36.43 -1.11
N THR A 181 5.03 36.35 -2.36
CA THR A 181 4.32 35.66 -3.44
C THR A 181 5.04 34.36 -3.72
N VAL A 182 4.35 33.24 -3.50
CA VAL A 182 4.95 31.91 -3.54
C VAL A 182 4.16 31.02 -4.49
N ARG A 183 4.84 30.09 -5.15
CA ARG A 183 4.22 29.09 -5.99
C ARG A 183 4.01 27.83 -5.17
N VAL A 184 2.80 27.27 -5.22
CA VAL A 184 2.53 25.98 -4.57
C VAL A 184 3.28 24.90 -5.32
N ALA A 185 4.32 24.34 -4.73
CA ALA A 185 5.08 23.25 -5.34
C ALA A 185 4.33 21.92 -5.16
N MET A 186 3.82 21.68 -3.95
CA MET A 186 3.13 20.45 -3.61
C MET A 186 2.25 20.65 -2.36
N ILE A 187 1.19 19.86 -2.21
CA ILE A 187 0.39 19.82 -0.98
C ILE A 187 0.48 18.41 -0.39
N ARG A 188 1.01 18.31 0.83
CA ARG A 188 1.16 17.06 1.61
C ARG A 188 -0.15 16.76 2.38
N GLY A 189 -0.36 15.50 2.71
CA GLY A 189 -1.39 15.07 3.68
C GLY A 189 -2.65 14.39 3.10
N PRO A 190 -3.35 13.57 3.92
CA PRO A 190 -4.38 12.65 3.45
C PRO A 190 -5.80 13.26 3.39
N ARG A 191 -6.55 12.91 2.35
CA ARG A 191 -8.02 12.98 2.14
C ARG A 191 -8.81 14.30 2.42
N ARG A 192 -8.25 15.36 3.03
CA ARG A 192 -8.97 16.63 3.33
C ARG A 192 -8.74 17.77 2.34
N ASN A 193 -7.99 17.54 1.26
CA ASN A 193 -7.56 18.61 0.35
C ASN A 193 -8.49 18.88 -0.84
N ARG A 194 -9.63 18.17 -0.98
CA ARG A 194 -10.60 18.46 -2.06
C ARG A 194 -11.10 19.90 -1.99
N ARG A 195 -11.36 20.40 -0.77
CA ARG A 195 -11.73 21.79 -0.54
C ARG A 195 -10.65 22.80 -0.95
N LEU A 196 -9.36 22.46 -0.86
CA LEU A 196 -8.29 23.37 -1.30
C LEU A 196 -8.27 23.52 -2.83
N LEU A 197 -8.52 22.42 -3.55
CA LEU A 197 -8.65 22.45 -5.00
C LEU A 197 -9.90 23.25 -5.42
N ASP A 198 -11.02 23.07 -4.73
CA ASP A 198 -12.25 23.85 -4.96
C ASP A 198 -12.04 25.34 -4.67
N LEU A 199 -11.15 25.67 -3.72
CA LEU A 199 -10.74 27.04 -3.39
C LEU A 199 -9.65 27.61 -4.33
N GLY A 200 -9.22 26.84 -5.33
CA GLY A 200 -8.25 27.26 -6.33
C GLY A 200 -6.78 27.12 -5.93
N ILE A 201 -6.47 26.41 -4.84
CA ILE A 201 -5.11 26.12 -4.39
C ILE A 201 -4.69 24.75 -4.92
N PHE A 202 -3.90 24.74 -6.00
CA PHE A 202 -3.38 23.53 -6.62
C PHE A 202 -1.88 23.69 -6.95
N PRO A 203 -1.13 22.60 -7.13
CA PRO A 203 0.28 22.65 -7.51
C PRO A 203 0.49 23.45 -8.81
N GLY A 204 1.45 24.36 -8.79
CA GLY A 204 1.75 25.31 -9.86
C GLY A 204 1.08 26.67 -9.72
N GLU A 205 0.05 26.80 -8.86
CA GLU A 205 -0.64 28.08 -8.65
C GLU A 205 0.20 29.05 -7.82
N ILE A 206 0.08 30.33 -8.15
CA ILE A 206 0.72 31.42 -7.42
C ILE A 206 -0.23 31.91 -6.33
N VAL A 207 0.27 31.94 -5.10
CA VAL A 207 -0.49 32.37 -3.92
C VAL A 207 0.28 33.50 -3.22
N GLN A 208 -0.45 34.52 -2.78
CA GLN A 208 0.14 35.65 -2.07
C GLN A 208 -0.21 35.59 -0.58
N ILE A 209 0.79 35.66 0.30
CA ILE A 209 0.56 35.65 1.74
C ILE A 209 0.18 37.05 2.19
N ARG A 210 -1.05 37.23 2.66
CA ARG A 210 -1.55 38.54 3.07
C ARG A 210 -1.13 38.90 4.50
N ARG A 211 -1.40 38.00 5.44
CA ARG A 211 -1.12 38.19 6.87
C ARG A 211 -1.17 36.86 7.62
N LYS A 212 -0.51 36.79 8.76
CA LYS A 212 -0.60 35.69 9.73
C LYS A 212 -1.42 36.16 10.93
N LEU A 213 -2.27 35.27 11.42
CA LEU A 213 -3.14 35.52 12.56
C LEU A 213 -2.46 35.08 13.87
N PRO A 214 -2.90 35.57 15.04
CA PRO A 214 -2.33 35.21 16.34
C PRO A 214 -2.41 33.71 16.66
N ASN A 215 -3.34 32.99 16.04
CA ASN A 215 -3.50 31.54 16.16
C ASN A 215 -2.64 30.74 15.15
N HIS A 216 -1.59 31.35 14.61
CA HIS A 216 -0.71 30.79 13.56
C HIS A 216 -1.42 30.41 12.24
N SER A 217 -2.66 30.82 12.03
CA SER A 217 -3.34 30.65 10.74
C SER A 217 -2.82 31.65 9.71
N VAL A 218 -2.72 31.23 8.46
CA VAL A 218 -2.17 32.05 7.36
C VAL A 218 -3.30 32.45 6.42
N VAL A 219 -3.44 33.75 6.14
CA VAL A 219 -4.39 34.24 5.13
C VAL A 219 -3.66 34.37 3.81
N VAL A 220 -4.10 33.62 2.80
CA VAL A 220 -3.54 33.64 1.45
C VAL A 220 -4.55 34.22 0.46
N ARG A 221 -4.05 34.92 -0.55
CA ARG A 221 -4.84 35.39 -1.69
C ARG A 221 -4.58 34.50 -2.91
N VAL A 222 -5.67 33.99 -3.47
CA VAL A 222 -5.68 33.06 -4.61
C VAL A 222 -6.79 33.49 -5.54
N LYS A 223 -6.49 33.76 -6.82
CA LYS A 223 -7.48 34.21 -7.82
C LYS A 223 -8.41 35.35 -7.36
N GLY A 224 -7.88 36.26 -6.52
CA GLY A 224 -8.63 37.40 -5.99
C GLY A 224 -9.43 37.15 -4.70
N CYS A 225 -9.48 35.91 -4.20
CA CYS A 225 -10.14 35.55 -2.95
C CYS A 225 -9.15 35.42 -1.80
N ASP A 226 -9.52 35.94 -0.62
CA ASP A 226 -8.74 35.77 0.61
C ASP A 226 -9.24 34.55 1.39
N ILE A 227 -8.34 33.58 1.61
CA ILE A 227 -8.63 32.30 2.23
C ILE A 227 -7.79 32.17 3.49
N ALA A 228 -8.43 31.90 4.62
CA ALA A 228 -7.74 31.57 5.86
C ALA A 228 -7.43 30.07 5.93
N ILE A 229 -6.14 29.75 6.08
CA ILE A 229 -5.62 28.38 6.16
C ILE A 229 -5.15 28.12 7.59
N SER A 230 -5.64 27.04 8.18
CA SER A 230 -5.21 26.61 9.52
C SER A 230 -3.73 26.21 9.52
N PRO A 231 -3.02 26.33 10.65
CA PRO A 231 -1.59 26.00 10.72
C PRO A 231 -1.28 24.57 10.26
N GLU A 232 -2.15 23.60 10.56
CA GLU A 232 -2.01 22.21 10.10
C GLU A 232 -1.99 22.07 8.57
N ILE A 233 -2.85 22.83 7.88
CA ILE A 233 -2.92 22.82 6.41
C ILE A 233 -1.77 23.66 5.83
N ALA A 234 -1.39 24.76 6.48
CA ALA A 234 -0.27 25.59 6.04
C ALA A 234 1.07 24.82 6.09
N MET A 235 1.28 23.98 7.11
CA MET A 235 2.44 23.07 7.21
C MET A 235 2.46 22.01 6.12
N SER A 236 1.29 21.67 5.57
CA SER A 236 1.18 20.63 4.56
C SER A 236 1.44 21.17 3.14
N ILE A 237 1.24 22.47 2.91
CA ILE A 237 1.50 23.11 1.62
C ILE A 237 2.99 23.46 1.52
N ILE A 238 3.70 22.79 0.62
CA ILE A 238 5.07 23.11 0.23
C ILE A 238 5.03 24.17 -0.85
N VAL A 239 5.84 25.20 -0.67
CA VAL A 239 5.92 26.31 -1.60
C VAL A 239 7.35 26.56 -2.06
N GLU A 240 7.46 26.99 -3.30
CA GLU A 240 8.67 27.53 -3.87
C GLU A 240 8.52 29.05 -3.92
N SER A 241 9.48 29.77 -3.33
CA SER A 241 9.53 31.21 -3.48
C SER A 241 9.70 31.55 -4.96
N CYS A 242 8.80 32.36 -5.50
CA CYS A 242 8.98 32.91 -6.84
C CYS A 242 10.03 34.04 -6.72
N PRO A 243 11.12 34.03 -7.50
CA PRO A 243 12.06 35.14 -7.54
C PRO A 243 11.44 36.41 -8.12
#